data_AF-A0A011UV44-F1
#
_entry.id   AF-A0A011UV44-F1
#
_cell.length_a   1.000
_cell.length_b   1.000
_cell.length_c   1.000
_cell.angle_alpha   90.00
_cell.angle_beta   90.00
_cell.angle_gamma   90.00
#
_symmetry.space_group_name_H-M   'P 1'
#
loop_
_entity.id
_entity.type
_entity.pdbx_description
1 polymer ?
#
loop_
_entity_poly.entity_id
_entity_poly.type
_entity_poly.pdbx_seq_one_letter_code
_entity_poly.pdbx_strand_id
1 'polypeptide(L)'
;MDRIHRRDDSLVMPANFIRAVRESGYLNVSSALAELVDNSLQAGATLVDIRVDRDADRNLPRISIEDNGGGMDTAELAACLRFGGSSRFDARDSFGRFGMGLPAASLSQARRIEVTAWRPGSTAQSVTLDVDAVVTGHPADLAPSPGSAGESPSGCRVVWHDCDRIAYQRLAWLERALHKDLGRMFRRFLTGAFTLRINGSIVEAFDPTMRTTTLHGHTARLAFEPLQYEIATATGSTSHVTVTFTMLPVAQWHNLDNTTKRRRSIIGGGGVSILRAGREIANGWHLMGGKRKENYDDWWRCEIEFHPALDEHFGITVNKQGIRPSATLREALEPELESVARILNARVRQAFEEVKFEAAVQGSCRIAGAADADLPVIRTRGRAHGALSYRLGANQLTGDSMFDLTLRQRLLNVTMNTDHPGYAALYRPLQEMGDAAAPVRTALDLLLLSFARSIAAAGAHEEDYRTLLLEWGTTYGRMLEKS
;
A
#
# COMPACT_ATOMS: atom_id res chain seq x y z
N MET A 1 -62.43 25.79 21.10
CA MET A 1 -61.91 24.68 20.28
C MET A 1 -60.69 25.24 19.57
N ASP A 2 -59.55 25.27 20.24
CA ASP A 2 -58.32 25.87 19.71
C ASP A 2 -57.18 24.86 19.90
N ARG A 3 -56.88 24.12 18.83
CA ARG A 3 -55.66 23.32 18.74
C ARG A 3 -54.54 24.30 18.40
N ILE A 4 -53.87 24.82 19.42
CA ILE A 4 -52.59 25.51 19.29
C ILE A 4 -51.65 24.54 18.56
N HIS A 5 -51.36 24.82 17.28
CA HIS A 5 -50.23 24.25 16.57
C HIS A 5 -48.99 24.71 17.33
N ARG A 6 -48.43 23.86 18.21
CA ARG A 6 -47.06 24.06 18.69
C ARG A 6 -46.18 24.06 17.45
N ARG A 7 -45.56 25.19 17.12
CA ARG A 7 -44.42 25.20 16.21
C ARG A 7 -43.38 24.26 16.80
N ASP A 8 -43.00 23.24 16.03
CA ASP A 8 -41.87 22.40 16.37
C ASP A 8 -40.61 23.22 16.08
N ASP A 9 -40.19 24.05 17.05
CA ASP A 9 -39.01 24.92 16.98
C ASP A 9 -37.71 24.12 17.23
N SER A 10 -37.72 22.80 17.01
CA SER A 10 -36.53 21.95 17.14
C SER A 10 -35.46 22.37 16.13
N LEU A 11 -34.23 22.61 16.63
CA LEU A 11 -33.06 22.89 15.81
C LEU A 11 -32.80 21.82 14.74
N VAL A 12 -33.21 20.58 15.02
CA VAL A 12 -33.01 19.42 14.13
C VAL A 12 -34.36 18.77 13.84
N MET A 13 -34.68 18.67 12.55
CA MET A 13 -35.81 17.86 12.07
C MET A 13 -35.33 16.40 11.87
N PRO A 14 -35.74 15.43 12.72
CA PRO A 14 -35.16 14.08 12.71
C PRO A 14 -35.24 13.37 11.36
N ALA A 15 -36.37 13.49 10.66
CA ALA A 15 -36.57 12.89 9.34
C ALA A 15 -35.59 13.42 8.29
N ASN A 16 -35.42 14.74 8.22
CA ASN A 16 -34.49 15.38 7.28
C ASN A 16 -33.04 15.11 7.64
N PHE A 17 -32.73 15.11 8.94
CA PHE A 17 -31.40 14.81 9.44
C PHE A 17 -30.98 13.38 9.10
N ILE A 18 -31.83 12.37 9.36
CA ILE A 18 -31.55 10.99 8.99
C ILE A 18 -31.35 10.87 7.49
N ARG A 19 -32.21 11.47 6.65
CA ARG A 19 -32.04 11.45 5.19
C ARG A 19 -30.69 12.04 4.76
N ALA A 20 -30.31 13.19 5.32
CA ALA A 20 -29.03 13.84 5.04
C ALA A 20 -27.83 12.97 5.46
N VAL A 21 -27.88 12.32 6.63
CA VAL A 21 -26.83 11.39 7.08
C VAL A 21 -26.72 10.21 6.12
N ARG A 22 -27.85 9.62 5.69
CA ARG A 22 -27.87 8.52 4.72
C ARG A 22 -27.26 8.94 3.38
N GLU A 23 -27.47 10.18 2.95
CA GLU A 23 -26.90 10.73 1.72
C GLU A 23 -25.42 11.10 1.83
N SER A 24 -24.97 11.62 2.99
CA SER A 24 -23.57 11.99 3.22
C SER A 24 -22.61 10.82 3.03
N GLY A 25 -23.10 9.61 3.30
CA GLY A 25 -22.55 8.35 2.80
C GLY A 25 -21.17 7.96 3.31
N TYR A 26 -20.80 6.75 2.92
CA TYR A 26 -19.46 6.20 3.07
C TYR A 26 -18.96 5.81 1.67
N LEU A 27 -17.66 5.94 1.39
CA LEU A 27 -17.04 5.60 0.10
C LEU A 27 -17.48 4.22 -0.40
N ASN A 28 -17.58 3.25 0.50
CA ASN A 28 -18.09 1.90 0.23
C ASN A 28 -18.51 1.21 1.54
N VAL A 29 -19.11 0.02 1.40
CA VAL A 29 -19.56 -0.83 2.52
C VAL A 29 -18.40 -1.17 3.45
N SER A 30 -17.21 -1.47 2.92
CA SER A 30 -16.02 -1.80 3.71
C SER A 30 -15.65 -0.66 4.66
N SER A 31 -15.69 0.59 4.20
CA SER A 31 -15.42 1.77 5.02
C SER A 31 -16.48 1.97 6.11
N ALA A 32 -17.75 1.66 5.83
CA ALA A 32 -18.81 1.73 6.85
C ALA A 32 -18.62 0.64 7.92
N LEU A 33 -18.35 -0.60 7.51
CA LEU A 33 -18.08 -1.70 8.45
C LEU A 33 -16.81 -1.44 9.27
N ALA A 34 -15.81 -0.76 8.69
CA ALA A 34 -14.59 -0.43 9.41
C ALA A 34 -14.83 0.45 10.64
N GLU A 35 -15.84 1.33 10.64
CA GLU A 35 -16.19 2.09 11.86
C GLU A 35 -16.68 1.18 13.00
N LEU A 36 -17.39 0.09 12.66
CA LEU A 36 -17.88 -0.87 13.65
C LEU A 36 -16.74 -1.77 14.15
N VAL A 37 -15.82 -2.15 13.26
CA VAL A 37 -14.60 -2.87 13.64
C VAL A 37 -13.70 -2.00 14.52
N ASP A 38 -13.54 -0.71 14.22
CA ASP A 38 -12.81 0.25 15.06
C ASP A 38 -13.45 0.33 16.47
N ASN A 39 -14.78 0.34 16.56
CA ASN A 39 -15.49 0.34 17.84
C ASN A 39 -15.28 -0.97 18.62
N SER A 40 -15.25 -2.10 17.90
CA SER A 40 -14.98 -3.42 18.48
C SER A 40 -13.57 -3.47 19.09
N LEU A 41 -12.55 -3.01 18.34
CA LEU A 41 -11.17 -2.90 18.83
C LEU A 41 -11.06 -1.99 20.05
N GLN A 42 -11.74 -0.84 20.04
CA GLN A 42 -11.82 0.06 21.19
C GLN A 42 -12.53 -0.55 22.40
N ALA A 43 -13.43 -1.52 22.19
CA ALA A 43 -14.08 -2.28 23.25
C ALA A 43 -13.24 -3.46 23.75
N GLY A 44 -12.00 -3.59 23.25
CA GLY A 44 -11.08 -4.67 23.62
C GLY A 44 -11.37 -6.00 22.94
N ALA A 45 -12.17 -6.02 21.87
CA ALA A 45 -12.48 -7.25 21.15
C ALA A 45 -11.22 -7.87 20.53
N THR A 46 -11.07 -9.18 20.69
CA THR A 46 -10.04 -9.98 20.02
C THR A 46 -10.62 -10.77 18.83
N LEU A 47 -11.95 -10.85 18.73
CA LEU A 47 -12.68 -11.51 17.68
C LEU A 47 -13.82 -10.62 17.20
N VAL A 48 -13.91 -10.43 15.89
CA VAL A 48 -15.07 -9.85 15.21
C VAL A 48 -15.55 -10.78 14.11
N ASP A 49 -16.84 -11.08 14.08
CA ASP A 49 -17.51 -11.91 13.08
C ASP A 49 -18.48 -11.07 12.26
N ILE A 50 -18.23 -10.98 10.96
CA ILE A 50 -19.13 -10.33 10.01
C ILE A 50 -19.88 -11.43 9.25
N ARG A 51 -21.21 -11.38 9.24
CA ARG A 51 -22.04 -12.25 8.41
C ARG A 51 -22.78 -11.43 7.39
N VAL A 52 -22.77 -11.90 6.17
CA VAL A 52 -23.45 -11.28 5.03
C VAL A 52 -24.38 -12.32 4.44
N ASP A 53 -25.67 -12.09 4.57
CA ASP A 53 -26.71 -12.95 4.01
C ASP A 53 -27.76 -12.10 3.25
N ARG A 54 -28.77 -12.76 2.68
CA ARG A 54 -29.95 -12.08 2.14
C ARG A 54 -31.13 -12.43 3.02
N ASP A 55 -31.97 -11.45 3.26
CA ASP A 55 -33.29 -11.70 3.78
C ASP A 55 -34.09 -12.52 2.74
N ALA A 56 -34.67 -13.65 3.19
CA ALA A 56 -35.43 -14.55 2.33
C ALA A 56 -36.69 -13.86 1.76
N ASP A 57 -37.26 -12.91 2.50
CA ASP A 57 -38.54 -12.29 2.14
C ASP A 57 -38.35 -11.04 1.26
N ARG A 58 -37.29 -10.26 1.53
CA ARG A 58 -37.05 -8.96 0.86
C ARG A 58 -35.98 -9.00 -0.21
N ASN A 59 -35.19 -10.08 -0.26
CA ASN A 59 -34.05 -10.26 -1.16
C ASN A 59 -32.98 -9.13 -1.06
N LEU A 60 -33.04 -8.29 -0.04
CA LEU A 60 -32.02 -7.30 0.28
C LEU A 60 -30.93 -7.95 1.14
N PRO A 61 -29.66 -7.53 1.00
CA PRO A 61 -28.62 -7.99 1.90
C PRO A 61 -28.94 -7.60 3.35
N ARG A 62 -28.57 -8.48 4.27
CA ARG A 62 -28.50 -8.21 5.70
C ARG A 62 -27.07 -8.48 6.15
N ILE A 63 -26.53 -7.60 6.98
CA ILE A 63 -25.17 -7.72 7.50
C ILE A 63 -25.23 -7.70 9.02
N SER A 64 -24.64 -8.68 9.68
CA SER A 64 -24.41 -8.63 11.13
C SER A 64 -22.93 -8.53 11.43
N ILE A 65 -22.56 -7.73 12.42
CA ILE A 65 -21.22 -7.67 13.00
C ILE A 65 -21.37 -8.03 14.46
N GLU A 66 -20.63 -9.02 14.91
CA GLU A 66 -20.59 -9.45 16.31
C GLU A 66 -19.15 -9.41 16.83
N ASP A 67 -18.94 -8.81 17.98
CA ASP A 67 -17.65 -8.76 18.66
C ASP A 67 -17.72 -9.40 20.06
N ASN A 68 -16.56 -9.85 20.55
CA ASN A 68 -16.39 -10.40 21.90
C ASN A 68 -15.82 -9.37 22.90
N GLY A 69 -16.03 -8.07 22.66
CA GLY A 69 -15.56 -7.01 23.52
C GLY A 69 -16.34 -6.90 24.83
N GLY A 70 -16.13 -5.80 25.57
CA GLY A 70 -16.72 -5.59 26.90
C GLY A 70 -18.25 -5.36 26.93
N GLY A 71 -18.91 -5.29 25.77
CA GLY A 71 -20.34 -4.95 25.67
C GLY A 71 -20.68 -3.55 26.22
N MET A 72 -21.97 -3.27 26.32
CA MET A 72 -22.52 -2.00 26.81
C MET A 72 -23.48 -2.24 27.98
N ASP A 73 -23.55 -1.32 28.94
CA ASP A 73 -24.69 -1.29 29.87
C ASP A 73 -25.93 -0.66 29.22
N THR A 74 -27.03 -0.67 29.97
CA THR A 74 -28.33 -0.12 29.54
C THR A 74 -28.24 1.34 29.12
N ALA A 75 -27.44 2.17 29.81
CA ALA A 75 -27.33 3.59 29.51
C ALA A 75 -26.50 3.84 28.24
N GLU A 76 -25.37 3.15 28.12
CA GLU A 76 -24.52 3.17 26.92
C GLU A 76 -25.28 2.66 25.68
N LEU A 77 -26.04 1.57 25.82
CA LEU A 77 -26.84 0.99 24.74
C LEU A 77 -27.97 1.94 24.30
N ALA A 78 -28.68 2.56 25.25
CA ALA A 78 -29.71 3.56 24.94
C ALA A 78 -29.16 4.79 24.21
N ALA A 79 -27.86 5.07 24.38
CA ALA A 79 -27.17 6.19 23.76
C ALA A 79 -26.43 5.82 22.45
N CYS A 80 -26.17 4.55 22.17
CA CYS A 80 -25.24 4.15 21.10
C CYS A 80 -25.72 4.50 19.68
N LEU A 81 -27.04 4.57 19.47
CA LEU A 81 -27.67 5.00 18.21
C LEU A 81 -28.02 6.50 18.20
N ARG A 82 -27.76 7.23 19.30
CA ARG A 82 -27.93 8.69 19.34
C ARG A 82 -26.72 9.36 18.71
N PHE A 83 -27.00 10.31 17.82
CA PHE A 83 -25.96 11.12 17.20
C PHE A 83 -25.32 12.05 18.24
N GLY A 84 -23.99 11.93 18.41
CA GLY A 84 -23.27 12.65 19.46
C GLY A 84 -23.51 12.11 20.88
N GLY A 85 -24.18 10.96 21.02
CA GLY A 85 -24.50 10.36 22.31
C GLY A 85 -23.38 9.55 22.97
N SER A 86 -22.20 9.49 22.33
CA SER A 86 -21.05 8.76 22.88
C SER A 86 -20.56 9.41 24.17
N SER A 87 -20.38 8.61 25.22
CA SER A 87 -19.69 9.00 26.46
C SER A 87 -18.23 9.38 26.26
N ARG A 88 -17.68 9.11 25.06
CA ARG A 88 -16.28 9.34 24.67
C ARG A 88 -16.11 10.54 23.74
N PHE A 89 -17.11 11.42 23.67
CA PHE A 89 -17.03 12.65 22.89
C PHE A 89 -15.77 13.45 23.29
N ASP A 90 -14.96 13.80 22.30
CA ASP A 90 -13.68 14.51 22.43
C ASP A 90 -12.50 13.73 23.06
N ALA A 91 -12.62 12.40 23.24
CA ALA A 91 -11.49 11.56 23.65
C ALA A 91 -10.45 11.43 22.51
N ARG A 92 -9.30 12.13 22.66
CA ARG A 92 -8.26 12.30 21.62
C ARG A 92 -7.49 11.04 21.25
N ASP A 93 -7.39 10.08 22.16
CA ASP A 93 -6.67 8.81 21.92
C ASP A 93 -7.55 7.72 21.29
N SER A 94 -8.85 7.96 21.17
CA SER A 94 -9.80 6.97 20.66
C SER A 94 -9.99 7.07 19.14
N PHE A 95 -10.36 5.96 18.49
CA PHE A 95 -10.85 6.01 17.11
C PHE A 95 -12.26 6.63 17.01
N GLY A 96 -12.99 6.82 18.12
CA GLY A 96 -14.41 7.22 18.17
C GLY A 96 -14.69 8.66 18.63
N ARG A 97 -13.84 9.65 18.27
CA ARG A 97 -13.84 11.02 18.84
C ARG A 97 -15.19 11.76 18.78
N PHE A 98 -16.00 11.55 17.74
CA PHE A 98 -17.18 12.39 17.46
C PHE A 98 -18.52 11.80 17.89
N GLY A 99 -18.57 10.54 18.33
CA GLY A 99 -19.85 9.88 18.67
C GLY A 99 -20.85 9.78 17.51
N MET A 100 -20.36 9.82 16.27
CA MET A 100 -21.17 9.76 15.05
C MET A 100 -20.99 8.45 14.28
N GLY A 101 -19.91 7.70 14.53
CA GLY A 101 -19.46 6.59 13.70
C GLY A 101 -20.52 5.50 13.53
N LEU A 102 -20.98 4.88 14.64
CA LEU A 102 -21.93 3.77 14.60
C LEU A 102 -23.28 4.13 13.94
N PRO A 103 -24.01 5.18 14.36
CA PRO A 103 -25.28 5.51 13.72
C PRO A 103 -25.11 5.99 12.28
N ALA A 104 -24.09 6.80 11.97
CA ALA A 104 -23.89 7.31 10.60
C ALA A 104 -23.45 6.20 9.63
N ALA A 105 -22.50 5.35 10.03
CA ALA A 105 -22.06 4.21 9.21
C ALA A 105 -23.21 3.26 8.92
N SER A 106 -23.99 2.91 9.95
CA SER A 106 -25.11 1.99 9.83
C SER A 106 -26.22 2.54 8.94
N LEU A 107 -26.63 3.79 9.14
CA LEU A 107 -27.68 4.43 8.34
C LEU A 107 -27.26 4.62 6.88
N SER A 108 -25.97 4.81 6.61
CA SER A 108 -25.47 4.95 5.24
C SER A 108 -25.72 3.70 4.38
N GLN A 109 -25.92 2.53 5.00
CA GLN A 109 -26.09 1.25 4.31
C GLN A 109 -27.47 0.61 4.51
N ALA A 110 -28.13 0.84 5.65
CA ALA A 110 -29.32 0.11 6.10
C ALA A 110 -30.54 1.02 6.35
N ARG A 111 -31.74 0.44 6.32
CA ARG A 111 -32.99 1.13 6.71
C ARG A 111 -33.43 0.83 8.14
N ARG A 112 -33.02 -0.32 8.68
CA ARG A 112 -33.26 -0.66 10.08
C ARG A 112 -31.98 -1.19 10.71
N ILE A 113 -31.68 -0.72 11.91
CA ILE A 113 -30.46 -1.03 12.64
C ILE A 113 -30.87 -1.59 13.98
N GLU A 114 -30.34 -2.74 14.34
CA GLU A 114 -30.50 -3.34 15.66
C GLU A 114 -29.13 -3.43 16.31
N VAL A 115 -28.99 -2.95 17.54
CA VAL A 115 -27.79 -3.11 18.34
C VAL A 115 -28.16 -3.91 19.58
N THR A 116 -27.53 -5.05 19.76
CA THR A 116 -27.67 -5.91 20.94
C THR A 116 -26.35 -5.95 21.69
N ALA A 117 -26.36 -5.73 23.00
CA ALA A 117 -25.15 -5.83 23.81
C ALA A 117 -25.40 -6.64 25.08
N TRP A 118 -24.36 -7.32 25.55
CA TRP A 118 -24.40 -8.11 26.77
C TRP A 118 -23.08 -8.03 27.53
N ARG A 119 -23.19 -8.13 28.86
CA ARG A 119 -22.08 -8.15 29.80
C ARG A 119 -22.13 -9.42 30.64
N PRO A 120 -20.99 -9.85 31.22
CA PRO A 120 -20.97 -11.06 32.03
C PRO A 120 -21.97 -10.94 33.20
N GLY A 121 -22.88 -11.91 33.32
CA GLY A 121 -23.89 -11.93 34.38
C GLY A 121 -25.13 -11.04 34.14
N SER A 122 -25.22 -10.35 33.00
CA SER A 122 -26.37 -9.52 32.63
C SER A 122 -27.18 -10.13 31.48
N THR A 123 -28.49 -9.88 31.45
CA THR A 123 -29.32 -10.22 30.29
C THR A 123 -28.95 -9.35 29.11
N ALA A 124 -28.89 -9.94 27.90
CA ALA A 124 -28.72 -9.17 26.68
C ALA A 124 -29.86 -8.18 26.49
N GLN A 125 -29.51 -6.98 26.04
CA GLN A 125 -30.48 -5.93 25.71
C GLN A 125 -30.25 -5.44 24.30
N SER A 126 -31.32 -4.97 23.65
CA SER A 126 -31.33 -4.52 22.26
C SER A 126 -32.01 -3.16 22.12
N VAL A 127 -31.48 -2.32 21.24
CA VAL A 127 -32.11 -1.09 20.76
C VAL A 127 -32.23 -1.13 19.24
N THR A 128 -33.30 -0.56 18.70
CA THR A 128 -33.54 -0.53 17.25
C THR A 128 -33.74 0.91 16.79
N LEU A 129 -33.18 1.24 15.62
CA LEU A 129 -33.50 2.46 14.89
C LEU A 129 -34.07 2.09 13.52
N ASP A 130 -35.31 2.50 13.26
CA ASP A 130 -36.02 2.32 12.00
C ASP A 130 -36.15 3.66 11.27
N VAL A 131 -35.52 3.77 10.11
CA VAL A 131 -35.52 4.98 9.29
C VAL A 131 -36.93 5.35 8.82
N ASP A 132 -37.72 4.36 8.44
CA ASP A 132 -39.04 4.58 7.85
C ASP A 132 -40.05 5.01 8.93
N ALA A 133 -39.92 4.46 10.13
CA ALA A 133 -40.67 4.92 11.30
C ALA A 133 -40.37 6.41 11.59
N VAL A 134 -39.09 6.81 11.62
CA VAL A 134 -38.73 8.21 11.89
C VAL A 134 -39.19 9.15 10.79
N VAL A 135 -39.05 8.74 9.52
CA VAL A 135 -39.50 9.54 8.36
C VAL A 135 -41.01 9.71 8.32
N THR A 136 -41.78 8.74 8.83
CA THR A 136 -43.24 8.83 8.94
C THR A 136 -43.73 9.61 10.17
N GLY A 137 -42.81 10.13 10.98
CA GLY A 137 -43.11 10.96 12.14
C GLY A 137 -43.21 10.21 13.47
N HIS A 138 -42.88 8.93 13.52
CA HIS A 138 -42.73 8.23 14.79
C HIS A 138 -41.41 8.64 15.47
N PRO A 139 -41.41 8.93 16.78
CA PRO A 139 -40.17 9.21 17.47
C PRO A 139 -39.27 7.97 17.45
N ALA A 140 -37.95 8.19 17.36
CA ALA A 140 -36.98 7.11 17.53
C ALA A 140 -36.99 6.65 18.99
N ASP A 141 -37.70 5.56 19.28
CA ASP A 141 -37.68 4.94 20.61
C ASP A 141 -36.42 4.06 20.75
N LEU A 142 -35.44 4.58 21.47
CA LEU A 142 -34.17 3.92 21.76
C LEU A 142 -34.16 3.31 23.17
N ALA A 143 -35.34 3.01 23.73
CA ALA A 143 -35.44 2.28 24.99
C ALA A 143 -34.89 0.84 24.82
N PRO A 144 -33.95 0.39 25.67
CA PRO A 144 -33.47 -0.99 25.65
C PRO A 144 -34.60 -1.99 25.91
N SER A 145 -34.63 -3.03 25.08
CA SER A 145 -35.57 -4.15 25.13
C SER A 145 -34.81 -5.47 25.32
N PRO A 146 -35.45 -6.57 25.77
CA PRO A 146 -34.77 -7.87 25.86
C PRO A 146 -34.20 -8.33 24.52
N GLY A 147 -32.93 -8.74 24.51
CA GLY A 147 -32.20 -9.21 23.33
C GLY A 147 -31.72 -10.66 23.45
N SER A 148 -30.96 -11.11 22.46
CA SER A 148 -30.29 -12.43 22.48
C SER A 148 -28.77 -12.28 22.50
N ALA A 149 -28.13 -12.84 23.52
CA ALA A 149 -26.67 -12.84 23.63
C ALA A 149 -26.02 -13.67 22.51
N GLY A 150 -24.77 -13.34 22.17
CA GLY A 150 -23.89 -14.21 21.41
C GLY A 150 -23.31 -15.34 22.26
N GLU A 151 -22.34 -16.06 21.69
CA GLU A 151 -21.70 -17.20 22.36
C GLU A 151 -20.68 -16.77 23.42
N SER A 152 -20.11 -15.58 23.29
CA SER A 152 -19.10 -15.05 24.22
C SER A 152 -19.74 -14.54 25.53
N PRO A 153 -19.00 -14.52 26.66
CA PRO A 153 -19.53 -14.01 27.94
C PRO A 153 -19.95 -12.53 27.91
N SER A 154 -19.36 -11.76 27.01
CA SER A 154 -19.67 -10.35 26.73
C SER A 154 -19.52 -10.09 25.24
N GLY A 155 -20.16 -9.01 24.77
CA GLY A 155 -20.04 -8.60 23.38
C GLY A 155 -21.09 -7.59 22.95
N CYS A 156 -21.00 -7.25 21.68
CA CYS A 156 -21.96 -6.42 20.98
C CYS A 156 -22.23 -7.04 19.62
N ARG A 157 -23.50 -6.98 19.19
CA ARG A 157 -23.95 -7.36 17.85
C ARG A 157 -24.69 -6.19 17.23
N VAL A 158 -24.24 -5.75 16.07
CA VAL A 158 -24.96 -4.77 15.24
C VAL A 158 -25.49 -5.49 14.01
N VAL A 159 -26.79 -5.36 13.76
CA VAL A 159 -27.46 -5.94 12.59
C VAL A 159 -28.00 -4.81 11.72
N TRP A 160 -27.59 -4.84 10.46
CA TRP A 160 -28.07 -3.99 9.39
C TRP A 160 -29.12 -4.74 8.59
N HIS A 161 -30.37 -4.32 8.75
CA HIS A 161 -31.51 -4.86 8.01
C HIS A 161 -31.82 -3.98 6.80
N ASP A 162 -32.33 -4.62 5.74
CA ASP A 162 -32.74 -3.96 4.52
C ASP A 162 -31.63 -3.05 3.95
N CYS A 163 -30.47 -3.63 3.65
CA CYS A 163 -29.33 -2.90 3.09
C CYS A 163 -29.60 -2.50 1.62
N ASP A 164 -30.36 -1.43 1.43
CA ASP A 164 -30.85 -0.91 0.16
C ASP A 164 -29.80 -0.17 -0.68
N ARG A 165 -28.61 0.09 -0.12
CA ARG A 165 -27.52 0.83 -0.77
C ARG A 165 -26.32 -0.04 -1.18
N ILE A 166 -26.43 -1.36 -1.00
CA ILE A 166 -25.40 -2.31 -1.40
C ILE A 166 -25.63 -2.74 -2.85
N ALA A 167 -24.83 -2.17 -3.77
CA ALA A 167 -24.96 -2.38 -5.21
C ALA A 167 -24.56 -3.80 -5.71
N TYR A 168 -24.05 -4.67 -4.84
CA TYR A 168 -23.56 -6.00 -5.22
C TYR A 168 -24.72 -6.99 -5.47
N GLN A 169 -24.90 -7.39 -6.73
CA GLN A 169 -25.91 -8.38 -7.11
C GLN A 169 -25.60 -9.79 -6.59
N ARG A 170 -24.32 -10.20 -6.53
CA ARG A 170 -23.92 -11.47 -5.91
C ARG A 170 -23.12 -11.21 -4.64
N LEU A 171 -23.52 -11.81 -3.53
CA LEU A 171 -22.88 -11.62 -2.23
C LEU A 171 -21.40 -12.07 -2.23
N ALA A 172 -21.04 -13.08 -3.01
CA ALA A 172 -19.65 -13.52 -3.14
C ALA A 172 -18.70 -12.39 -3.62
N TRP A 173 -19.18 -11.46 -4.46
CA TRP A 173 -18.36 -10.31 -4.88
C TRP A 173 -18.19 -9.29 -3.75
N LEU A 174 -19.25 -9.07 -2.95
CA LEU A 174 -19.19 -8.23 -1.77
C LEU A 174 -18.22 -8.83 -0.75
N GLU A 175 -18.37 -10.12 -0.42
CA GLU A 175 -17.48 -10.84 0.50
C GLU A 175 -16.01 -10.72 0.06
N ARG A 176 -15.72 -10.95 -1.23
CA ARG A 176 -14.36 -10.78 -1.76
C ARG A 176 -13.83 -9.35 -1.62
N ALA A 177 -14.67 -8.34 -1.83
CA ALA A 177 -14.30 -6.94 -1.63
C ALA A 177 -14.02 -6.65 -0.14
N LEU A 178 -14.89 -7.12 0.75
CA LEU A 178 -14.72 -6.96 2.20
C LEU A 178 -13.42 -7.61 2.70
N HIS A 179 -13.12 -8.84 2.29
CA HIS A 179 -11.87 -9.52 2.64
C HIS A 179 -10.65 -8.69 2.22
N LYS A 180 -10.65 -8.19 0.98
CA LYS A 180 -9.55 -7.39 0.44
C LYS A 180 -9.39 -6.08 1.21
N ASP A 181 -10.48 -5.34 1.36
CA ASP A 181 -10.45 -3.99 1.89
C ASP A 181 -10.19 -3.99 3.40
N LEU A 182 -10.92 -4.80 4.18
CA LEU A 182 -10.74 -4.93 5.63
C LEU A 182 -9.40 -5.57 5.97
N GLY A 183 -8.95 -6.55 5.18
CA GLY A 183 -7.63 -7.17 5.32
C GLY A 183 -6.49 -6.17 5.17
N ARG A 184 -6.64 -5.20 4.28
CA ARG A 184 -5.67 -4.09 4.13
C ARG A 184 -5.79 -3.06 5.24
N MET A 185 -7.03 -2.67 5.53
CA MET A 185 -7.39 -1.62 6.47
C MET A 185 -6.93 -1.91 7.90
N PHE A 186 -7.07 -3.16 8.32
CA PHE A 186 -6.76 -3.63 9.68
C PHE A 186 -5.49 -4.49 9.74
N ARG A 187 -4.65 -4.49 8.71
CA ARG A 187 -3.49 -5.39 8.57
C ARG A 187 -2.59 -5.45 9.81
N ARG A 188 -2.37 -4.32 10.52
CA ARG A 188 -1.53 -4.27 11.73
C ARG A 188 -2.14 -5.02 12.90
N PHE A 189 -3.46 -5.00 13.01
CA PHE A 189 -4.21 -5.72 14.04
C PHE A 189 -4.32 -7.21 13.70
N LEU A 190 -4.56 -7.53 12.42
CA LEU A 190 -4.72 -8.89 11.92
C LEU A 190 -3.43 -9.73 12.00
N THR A 191 -2.26 -9.09 11.97
CA THR A 191 -0.98 -9.78 12.25
C THR A 191 -0.74 -10.05 13.74
N GLY A 192 -1.57 -9.49 14.61
CA GLY A 192 -1.49 -9.63 16.07
C GLY A 192 -2.50 -10.65 16.61
N ALA A 193 -3.07 -10.34 17.78
CA ALA A 193 -4.05 -11.20 18.46
C ALA A 193 -5.51 -11.02 17.96
N PHE A 194 -5.75 -10.05 17.07
CA PHE A 194 -7.09 -9.74 16.60
C PHE A 194 -7.46 -10.60 15.39
N THR A 195 -8.60 -11.29 15.48
CA THR A 195 -9.17 -12.10 14.40
C THR A 195 -10.43 -11.45 13.87
N LEU A 196 -10.48 -11.26 12.54
CA LEU A 196 -11.68 -10.84 11.82
C LEU A 196 -12.15 -11.99 10.93
N ARG A 197 -13.43 -12.34 10.98
CA ARG A 197 -14.05 -13.34 10.11
C ARG A 197 -15.15 -12.71 9.27
N ILE A 198 -15.30 -13.18 8.03
CA ILE A 198 -16.46 -12.88 7.18
C ILE A 198 -17.06 -14.21 6.74
N ASN A 199 -18.34 -14.43 7.04
CA ASN A 199 -19.04 -15.69 6.74
C ASN A 199 -18.27 -16.93 7.25
N GLY A 200 -17.62 -16.80 8.41
CA GLY A 200 -16.77 -17.84 9.02
C GLY A 200 -15.34 -17.94 8.47
N SER A 201 -15.03 -17.30 7.35
CA SER A 201 -13.68 -17.28 6.76
C SER A 201 -12.80 -16.21 7.40
N ILE A 202 -11.57 -16.54 7.78
CA ILE A 202 -10.61 -15.58 8.34
C ILE A 202 -10.20 -14.54 7.29
N VAL A 203 -10.17 -13.28 7.69
CA VAL A 203 -9.66 -12.17 6.87
C VAL A 203 -8.14 -12.09 7.03
N GLU A 204 -7.44 -12.40 5.95
CA GLU A 204 -5.98 -12.30 5.89
C GLU A 204 -5.50 -10.85 5.82
N ALA A 205 -4.38 -10.56 6.52
CA ALA A 205 -3.73 -9.27 6.43
C ALA A 205 -3.18 -9.03 5.01
N PHE A 206 -3.50 -7.88 4.43
CA PHE A 206 -2.94 -7.46 3.14
C PHE A 206 -1.94 -6.33 3.34
N ASP A 207 -0.67 -6.60 3.10
CA ASP A 207 0.42 -5.62 3.18
C ASP A 207 0.57 -4.83 1.85
N PRO A 208 0.16 -3.55 1.79
CA PRO A 208 0.33 -2.75 0.58
C PRO A 208 1.78 -2.41 0.27
N THR A 209 2.69 -2.54 1.24
CA THR A 209 4.13 -2.28 1.04
C THR A 209 4.84 -3.47 0.38
N MET A 210 4.14 -4.59 0.23
CA MET A 210 4.59 -5.84 -0.40
C MET A 210 5.84 -6.47 0.24
N ARG A 211 6.14 -6.14 1.50
CA ARG A 211 7.29 -6.68 2.25
C ARG A 211 7.02 -8.07 2.82
N THR A 212 5.75 -8.41 3.06
CA THR A 212 5.35 -9.76 3.46
C THR A 212 4.93 -10.63 2.27
N THR A 213 4.76 -10.03 1.09
CA THR A 213 4.41 -10.75 -0.13
C THR A 213 5.66 -11.37 -0.76
N THR A 214 5.70 -12.70 -0.83
CA THR A 214 6.78 -13.43 -1.50
C THR A 214 6.30 -13.98 -2.86
N LEU A 215 7.00 -13.62 -3.93
CA LEU A 215 6.78 -14.14 -5.29
C LEU A 215 8.12 -14.58 -5.86
N HIS A 216 8.20 -15.85 -6.27
CA HIS A 216 9.42 -16.50 -6.77
C HIS A 216 10.62 -16.36 -5.82
N GLY A 217 10.40 -16.36 -4.51
CA GLY A 217 11.46 -16.22 -3.49
C GLY A 217 11.93 -14.78 -3.27
N HIS A 218 11.30 -13.80 -3.91
CA HIS A 218 11.63 -12.38 -3.75
C HIS A 218 10.47 -11.62 -3.11
N THR A 219 10.78 -10.52 -2.45
CA THR A 219 9.81 -9.62 -1.81
C THR A 219 10.29 -8.17 -1.94
N ALA A 220 9.40 -7.21 -1.70
CA ALA A 220 9.79 -5.81 -1.68
C ALA A 220 10.73 -5.51 -0.51
N ARG A 221 11.66 -4.58 -0.71
CA ARG A 221 12.64 -4.18 0.30
C ARG A 221 12.49 -2.71 0.65
N LEU A 222 12.90 -2.33 1.85
CA LEU A 222 13.02 -0.91 2.21
C LEU A 222 13.92 -0.22 1.19
N ALA A 223 13.48 0.94 0.69
CA ALA A 223 14.27 1.74 -0.24
C ALA A 223 15.44 2.43 0.48
N PHE A 224 15.23 2.75 1.76
CA PHE A 224 16.14 3.35 2.73
C PHE A 224 15.52 3.21 4.13
N GLU A 225 16.24 3.64 5.18
CA GLU A 225 15.73 3.66 6.56
C GLU A 225 14.47 4.55 6.69
N PRO A 226 13.44 4.13 7.45
CA PRO A 226 12.22 4.92 7.61
C PRO A 226 12.51 6.35 8.08
N LEU A 227 11.92 7.33 7.39
CA LEU A 227 12.05 8.75 7.74
C LEU A 227 11.19 9.05 8.95
N GLN A 228 11.70 9.88 9.85
CA GLN A 228 11.01 10.28 11.08
C GLN A 228 10.88 11.80 11.11
N TYR A 229 9.65 12.28 11.24
CA TYR A 229 9.34 13.71 11.33
C TYR A 229 8.73 13.99 12.68
N GLU A 230 9.29 14.96 13.40
CA GLU A 230 8.71 15.50 14.62
C GLU A 230 7.84 16.72 14.26
N ILE A 231 6.55 16.63 14.54
CA ILE A 231 5.55 17.64 14.19
C ILE A 231 4.92 18.19 15.46
N ALA A 232 4.83 19.51 15.56
CA ALA A 232 4.11 20.17 16.64
C ALA A 232 2.62 19.79 16.60
N THR A 233 2.05 19.53 17.75
CA THR A 233 0.63 19.25 17.95
C THR A 233 -0.12 20.55 18.26
N ALA A 234 -1.45 20.53 18.15
CA ALA A 234 -2.29 21.67 18.49
C ALA A 234 -2.19 22.11 19.97
N THR A 235 -1.70 21.24 20.85
CA THR A 235 -1.50 21.54 22.28
C THR A 235 -0.10 22.08 22.60
N GLY A 236 0.76 22.26 21.61
CA GLY A 236 2.14 22.73 21.80
C GLY A 236 3.16 21.65 22.19
N SER A 237 2.74 20.38 22.32
CA SER A 237 3.65 19.22 22.41
C SER A 237 4.08 18.76 21.01
N THR A 238 4.98 17.80 20.90
CA THR A 238 5.34 17.19 19.61
C THR A 238 4.87 15.74 19.50
N SER A 239 4.66 15.28 18.26
CA SER A 239 4.33 13.91 17.92
C SER A 239 5.04 13.51 16.62
N HIS A 240 5.21 12.22 16.40
CA HIS A 240 6.02 11.71 15.31
C HIS A 240 5.16 11.24 14.13
N VAL A 241 5.70 11.43 12.92
CA VAL A 241 5.24 10.80 11.68
C VAL A 241 6.37 9.94 11.15
N THR A 242 6.09 8.66 10.91
CA THR A 242 7.04 7.73 10.27
C THR A 242 6.65 7.57 8.81
N VAL A 243 7.62 7.74 7.90
CA VAL A 243 7.42 7.50 6.46
C VAL A 243 8.33 6.38 5.98
N THR A 244 7.73 5.32 5.46
CA THR A 244 8.42 4.14 4.97
C THR A 244 8.25 4.01 3.47
N PHE A 245 9.36 3.91 2.74
CA PHE A 245 9.36 3.61 1.31
C PHE A 245 9.88 2.20 1.04
N THR A 246 9.24 1.48 0.12
CA THR A 246 9.71 0.17 -0.35
C THR A 246 9.84 0.14 -1.86
N MET A 247 10.80 -0.63 -2.37
CA MET A 247 10.94 -0.92 -3.80
C MET A 247 10.64 -2.39 -4.07
N LEU A 248 9.92 -2.63 -5.16
CA LEU A 248 9.65 -3.97 -5.66
C LEU A 248 10.85 -4.49 -6.47
N PRO A 249 11.10 -5.82 -6.48
CA PRO A 249 12.22 -6.42 -7.17
C PRO A 249 11.98 -6.45 -8.70
N VAL A 250 12.32 -5.36 -9.38
CA VAL A 250 12.12 -5.17 -10.84
C VAL A 250 12.70 -6.34 -11.64
N ALA A 251 13.97 -6.69 -11.41
CA ALA A 251 14.65 -7.75 -12.17
C ALA A 251 13.89 -9.08 -12.14
N GLN A 252 13.29 -9.44 -11.01
CA GLN A 252 12.63 -10.72 -10.83
C GLN A 252 11.15 -10.69 -11.23
N TRP A 253 10.48 -9.55 -11.14
CA TRP A 253 9.03 -9.47 -11.35
C TRP A 253 8.63 -8.80 -12.67
N HIS A 254 9.54 -8.15 -13.40
CA HIS A 254 9.21 -7.43 -14.63
C HIS A 254 8.67 -8.35 -15.74
N ASN A 255 9.09 -9.61 -15.80
CA ASN A 255 8.67 -10.58 -16.82
C ASN A 255 7.33 -11.26 -16.50
N LEU A 256 6.75 -11.02 -15.32
CA LEU A 256 5.43 -11.55 -15.00
C LEU A 256 4.38 -10.99 -15.98
N ASP A 257 3.40 -11.82 -16.33
CA ASP A 257 2.31 -11.37 -17.17
C ASP A 257 1.47 -10.29 -16.46
N ASN A 258 0.81 -9.44 -17.25
CA ASN A 258 0.04 -8.30 -16.70
C ASN A 258 -1.11 -8.75 -15.80
N THR A 259 -1.70 -9.92 -16.03
CA THR A 259 -2.78 -10.46 -15.19
C THR A 259 -2.25 -10.80 -13.81
N THR A 260 -1.11 -11.50 -13.74
CA THR A 260 -0.41 -11.80 -12.49
C THR A 260 -0.01 -10.53 -11.76
N LYS A 261 0.59 -9.55 -12.47
CA LYS A 261 0.99 -8.27 -11.86
C LYS A 261 -0.19 -7.52 -11.25
N ARG A 262 -1.33 -7.45 -11.93
CA ARG A 262 -2.54 -6.79 -11.41
C ARG A 262 -3.15 -7.57 -10.23
N ARG A 263 -3.25 -8.89 -10.35
CA ARG A 263 -3.79 -9.77 -9.30
C ARG A 263 -2.97 -9.68 -8.01
N ARG A 264 -1.65 -9.50 -8.13
CA ARG A 264 -0.71 -9.35 -7.00
C ARG A 264 -0.49 -7.90 -6.58
N SER A 265 -1.22 -6.94 -7.16
CA SER A 265 -1.07 -5.50 -6.88
C SER A 265 0.34 -4.95 -7.11
N ILE A 266 1.12 -5.56 -8.01
CA ILE A 266 2.37 -5.00 -8.51
C ILE A 266 2.03 -3.77 -9.35
N ILE A 267 1.15 -3.92 -10.34
CA ILE A 267 0.61 -2.81 -11.14
C ILE A 267 -0.74 -2.37 -10.55
N GLY A 268 -0.99 -1.06 -10.52
CA GLY A 268 -2.19 -0.45 -9.94
C GLY A 268 -2.20 -0.41 -8.41
N GLY A 269 -1.18 -0.99 -7.76
CA GLY A 269 -1.04 -0.98 -6.30
C GLY A 269 -0.09 0.10 -5.77
N GLY A 270 0.59 0.85 -6.65
CA GLY A 270 1.49 1.94 -6.24
C GLY A 270 0.74 3.12 -5.62
N GLY A 271 1.40 3.79 -4.68
CA GLY A 271 0.86 4.96 -3.99
C GLY A 271 1.24 4.98 -2.52
N VAL A 272 0.53 5.82 -1.79
CA VAL A 272 0.70 6.12 -0.37
C VAL A 272 -0.42 5.46 0.41
N SER A 273 -0.06 4.67 1.42
CA SER A 273 -0.94 4.19 2.48
C SER A 273 -0.78 5.08 3.70
N ILE A 274 -1.88 5.54 4.30
CA ILE A 274 -1.84 6.44 5.46
C ILE A 274 -2.48 5.76 6.65
N LEU A 275 -1.71 5.60 7.72
CA LEU A 275 -2.12 4.93 8.94
C LEU A 275 -2.20 5.93 10.08
N ARG A 276 -3.29 5.82 10.83
CA ARG A 276 -3.47 6.46 12.13
C ARG A 276 -3.44 5.35 13.17
N ALA A 277 -2.41 5.33 14.03
CA ALA A 277 -2.26 4.30 15.08
C ALA A 277 -2.51 2.85 14.56
N GLY A 278 -1.81 2.46 13.49
CA GLY A 278 -1.95 1.13 12.89
C GLY A 278 -3.18 0.90 11.99
N ARG A 279 -4.18 1.79 12.00
CA ARG A 279 -5.38 1.72 11.15
C ARG A 279 -5.21 2.52 9.86
N GLU A 280 -5.33 1.88 8.69
CA GLU A 280 -5.24 2.61 7.43
C GLU A 280 -6.50 3.42 7.10
N ILE A 281 -6.39 4.75 7.15
CA ILE A 281 -7.51 5.67 6.98
C ILE A 281 -7.61 6.25 5.56
N ALA A 282 -6.52 6.20 4.79
CA ALA A 282 -6.52 6.69 3.42
C ALA A 282 -5.52 5.93 2.56
N ASN A 283 -5.80 5.91 1.25
CA ASN A 283 -4.85 5.44 0.26
C ASN A 283 -5.01 6.21 -1.04
N GLY A 284 -3.91 6.39 -1.76
CA GLY A 284 -3.89 7.14 -3.00
C GLY A 284 -2.57 7.84 -3.22
N TRP A 285 -2.59 8.94 -3.99
CA TRP A 285 -1.41 9.74 -4.25
C TRP A 285 -1.45 11.00 -3.37
N HIS A 286 -0.91 10.88 -2.15
CA HIS A 286 -0.98 11.91 -1.12
C HIS A 286 0.42 12.44 -0.79
N LEU A 287 0.52 13.73 -0.46
CA LEU A 287 1.76 14.35 0.03
C LEU A 287 2.97 14.20 -0.91
N MET A 288 2.71 14.15 -2.22
CA MET A 288 3.75 14.04 -3.27
C MET A 288 4.02 15.38 -3.98
N GLY A 289 3.63 16.50 -3.35
CA GLY A 289 3.82 17.85 -3.88
C GLY A 289 3.31 18.01 -5.30
N GLY A 290 4.16 18.51 -6.19
CA GLY A 290 3.89 18.69 -7.61
C GLY A 290 4.07 17.44 -8.47
N LYS A 291 4.60 16.34 -7.93
CA LYS A 291 4.82 15.12 -8.71
C LYS A 291 3.50 14.41 -9.01
N ARG A 292 3.22 14.19 -10.29
CA ARG A 292 2.12 13.32 -10.75
C ARG A 292 2.54 11.84 -10.72
N LYS A 293 1.57 10.95 -10.52
CA LYS A 293 1.80 9.51 -10.59
C LYS A 293 2.08 9.08 -12.03
N GLU A 294 3.10 8.25 -12.20
CA GLU A 294 3.54 7.65 -13.46
C GLU A 294 3.54 6.11 -13.38
N ASN A 295 3.75 5.44 -14.52
CA ASN A 295 3.74 3.97 -14.57
C ASN A 295 4.84 3.32 -13.72
N TYR A 296 6.03 3.93 -13.64
CA TYR A 296 7.12 3.40 -12.80
C TYR A 296 6.84 3.55 -11.30
N ASP A 297 5.89 4.41 -10.91
CA ASP A 297 5.51 4.56 -9.50
C ASP A 297 4.70 3.38 -8.95
N ASP A 298 4.28 2.45 -9.82
CA ASP A 298 3.74 1.16 -9.40
C ASP A 298 4.83 0.18 -8.89
N TRP A 299 6.11 0.51 -8.99
CA TRP A 299 7.20 -0.36 -8.54
C TRP A 299 7.84 0.05 -7.21
N TRP A 300 7.25 1.03 -6.55
CA TRP A 300 7.59 1.37 -5.18
C TRP A 300 6.31 1.68 -4.37
N ARG A 301 6.40 1.63 -3.04
CA ARG A 301 5.28 1.91 -2.13
C ARG A 301 5.72 2.93 -1.09
N CYS A 302 4.76 3.70 -0.60
CA CYS A 302 4.95 4.62 0.52
C CYS A 302 3.89 4.33 1.59
N GLU A 303 4.33 4.33 2.84
CA GLU A 303 3.48 4.22 4.02
C GLU A 303 3.78 5.39 4.94
N ILE A 304 2.76 6.15 5.33
CA ILE A 304 2.86 7.27 6.27
C ILE A 304 2.04 6.90 7.50
N GLU A 305 2.70 6.74 8.65
CA GLU A 305 2.06 6.42 9.92
C GLU A 305 2.21 7.58 10.91
N PHE A 306 1.12 7.91 11.61
CA PHE A 306 1.11 8.98 12.60
C PHE A 306 0.23 8.63 13.81
N HIS A 307 0.50 9.31 14.93
CA HIS A 307 -0.30 9.18 16.16
C HIS A 307 -1.52 10.12 16.18
N PRO A 308 -2.61 9.76 16.89
CA PRO A 308 -3.84 10.56 16.97
C PRO A 308 -3.65 12.03 17.37
N ALA A 309 -2.58 12.37 18.07
CA ALA A 309 -2.22 13.75 18.41
C ALA A 309 -2.03 14.68 17.19
N LEU A 310 -1.85 14.12 15.99
CA LEU A 310 -1.72 14.85 14.72
C LEU A 310 -2.99 14.83 13.85
N ASP A 311 -4.14 14.39 14.40
CA ASP A 311 -5.41 14.32 13.65
C ASP A 311 -5.81 15.64 12.97
N GLU A 312 -5.53 16.77 13.62
CA GLU A 312 -5.82 18.10 13.09
C GLU A 312 -4.90 18.46 11.91
N HIS A 313 -3.62 18.06 11.97
CA HIS A 313 -2.67 18.26 10.87
C HIS A 313 -3.01 17.41 9.66
N PHE A 314 -3.44 16.17 9.87
CA PHE A 314 -3.89 15.30 8.78
C PHE A 314 -5.33 15.61 8.34
N GLY A 315 -6.08 16.42 9.09
CA GLY A 315 -7.44 16.83 8.76
C GLY A 315 -8.38 15.64 8.61
N ILE A 316 -8.40 14.75 9.61
CA ILE A 316 -9.19 13.51 9.59
C ILE A 316 -10.68 13.85 9.51
N THR A 317 -11.35 13.31 8.49
CA THR A 317 -12.80 13.50 8.32
C THR A 317 -13.57 12.68 9.37
N VAL A 318 -14.80 13.11 9.69
CA VAL A 318 -15.66 12.44 10.69
C VAL A 318 -15.90 10.95 10.37
N ASN A 319 -15.87 10.58 9.08
CA ASN A 319 -16.04 9.21 8.59
C ASN A 319 -14.72 8.47 8.31
N LYS A 320 -13.55 9.09 8.59
CA LYS A 320 -12.19 8.54 8.39
C LYS A 320 -11.90 8.02 6.97
N GLN A 321 -12.47 8.66 5.95
CA GLN A 321 -12.38 8.21 4.55
C GLN A 321 -11.35 8.98 3.73
N GLY A 322 -10.54 9.79 4.39
CA GLY A 322 -9.57 10.62 3.73
C GLY A 322 -8.91 11.55 4.73
N ILE A 323 -7.94 12.26 4.19
CA ILE A 323 -7.17 13.26 4.89
C ILE A 323 -7.29 14.59 4.15
N ARG A 324 -7.22 15.68 4.90
CA ARG A 324 -7.08 17.03 4.36
C ARG A 324 -5.88 17.68 5.05
N PRO A 325 -4.64 17.35 4.60
CA PRO A 325 -3.43 17.89 5.20
C PRO A 325 -3.44 19.41 5.33
N SER A 326 -3.09 19.88 6.52
CA SER A 326 -2.86 21.30 6.78
C SER A 326 -1.68 21.82 5.96
N ALA A 327 -1.60 23.15 5.77
CA ALA A 327 -0.48 23.77 5.07
C ALA A 327 0.85 23.42 5.76
N THR A 328 0.89 23.52 7.09
CA THR A 328 2.07 23.19 7.90
C THR A 328 2.55 21.75 7.69
N LEU A 329 1.64 20.78 7.63
CA LEU A 329 2.02 19.38 7.40
C LEU A 329 2.58 19.20 5.98
N ARG A 330 1.96 19.86 4.99
CA ARG A 330 2.42 19.80 3.59
C ARG A 330 3.80 20.44 3.42
N GLU A 331 4.01 21.61 4.00
CA GLU A 331 5.31 22.31 3.98
C GLU A 331 6.41 21.48 4.63
N ALA A 332 6.09 20.75 5.71
CA ALA A 332 7.06 19.91 6.41
C ALA A 332 7.43 18.63 5.65
N LEU A 333 6.48 18.00 4.95
CA LEU A 333 6.67 16.66 4.37
C LEU A 333 6.84 16.69 2.84
N GLU A 334 6.01 17.43 2.11
CA GLU A 334 5.90 17.30 0.64
C GLU A 334 7.22 17.55 -0.11
N PRO A 335 8.07 18.54 0.23
CA PRO A 335 9.31 18.78 -0.51
C PRO A 335 10.26 17.57 -0.51
N GLU A 336 10.43 16.93 0.65
CA GLU A 336 11.30 15.76 0.79
C GLU A 336 10.64 14.53 0.17
N LEU A 337 9.36 14.28 0.45
CA LEU A 337 8.63 13.14 -0.11
C LEU A 337 8.55 13.20 -1.64
N GLU A 338 8.38 14.39 -2.22
CA GLU A 338 8.42 14.61 -3.67
C GLU A 338 9.81 14.26 -4.23
N SER A 339 10.88 14.76 -3.62
CA SER A 339 12.26 14.49 -4.03
C SER A 339 12.54 12.99 -4.02
N VAL A 340 12.19 12.33 -2.92
CA VAL A 340 12.28 10.88 -2.76
C VAL A 340 11.50 10.15 -3.86
N ALA A 341 10.25 10.53 -4.12
CA ALA A 341 9.42 9.89 -5.14
C ALA A 341 10.05 10.00 -6.55
N ARG A 342 10.70 11.12 -6.88
CA ARG A 342 11.44 11.30 -8.13
C ARG A 342 12.68 10.41 -8.18
N ILE A 343 13.42 10.30 -7.08
CA ILE A 343 14.58 9.40 -6.96
C ILE A 343 14.15 7.94 -7.15
N LEU A 344 13.07 7.50 -6.50
CA LEU A 344 12.58 6.13 -6.62
C LEU A 344 12.07 5.82 -8.04
N ASN A 345 11.37 6.76 -8.67
CA ASN A 345 10.96 6.61 -10.07
C ASN A 345 12.18 6.44 -11.00
N ALA A 346 13.21 7.28 -10.82
CA ALA A 346 14.46 7.16 -11.58
C ALA A 346 15.17 5.82 -11.35
N ARG A 347 15.26 5.36 -10.09
CA ARG A 347 15.84 4.05 -9.75
C ARG A 347 15.09 2.88 -10.38
N VAL A 348 13.76 2.92 -10.35
CA VAL A 348 12.94 1.90 -11.02
C VAL A 348 13.20 1.91 -12.52
N ARG A 349 13.19 3.10 -13.14
CA ARG A 349 13.46 3.23 -14.57
C ARG A 349 14.83 2.65 -14.93
N GLN A 350 15.86 2.99 -14.17
CA GLN A 350 17.20 2.42 -14.33
C GLN A 350 17.18 0.89 -14.20
N ALA A 351 16.53 0.34 -13.18
CA ALA A 351 16.42 -1.11 -13.00
C ALA A 351 15.72 -1.80 -14.19
N PHE A 352 14.73 -1.16 -14.81
CA PHE A 352 14.11 -1.67 -16.04
C PHE A 352 15.06 -1.62 -17.24
N GLU A 353 15.85 -0.56 -17.37
CA GLU A 353 16.86 -0.41 -18.42
C GLU A 353 17.97 -1.46 -18.26
N GLU A 354 18.47 -1.68 -17.04
CA GLU A 354 19.45 -2.72 -16.70
C GLU A 354 18.95 -4.11 -17.09
N VAL A 355 17.71 -4.44 -16.77
CA VAL A 355 17.11 -5.73 -17.09
C VAL A 355 16.96 -5.95 -18.61
N LYS A 356 16.53 -4.92 -19.33
CA LYS A 356 16.47 -4.97 -20.81
C LYS A 356 17.86 -5.12 -21.42
N PHE A 357 18.84 -4.42 -20.85
CA PHE A 357 20.23 -4.52 -21.27
C PHE A 357 20.79 -5.92 -21.03
N GLU A 358 20.63 -6.48 -19.83
CA GLU A 358 21.06 -7.85 -19.48
C GLU A 358 20.45 -8.89 -20.43
N ALA A 359 19.16 -8.78 -20.74
CA ALA A 359 18.50 -9.66 -21.69
C ALA A 359 19.09 -9.55 -23.11
N ALA A 360 19.42 -8.34 -23.56
CA ALA A 360 20.00 -8.11 -24.88
C ALA A 360 21.42 -8.68 -25.02
N VAL A 361 22.25 -8.59 -23.97
CA VAL A 361 23.65 -9.04 -24.03
C VAL A 361 23.85 -10.51 -23.63
N GLN A 362 22.81 -11.18 -23.13
CA GLN A 362 22.88 -12.58 -22.70
C GLN A 362 23.27 -13.54 -23.85
N GLY A 363 22.90 -13.21 -25.08
CA GLY A 363 23.35 -13.94 -26.28
C GLY A 363 24.87 -13.85 -26.44
N SER A 364 25.40 -12.63 -26.45
CA SER A 364 26.83 -12.32 -26.58
C SER A 364 27.66 -13.00 -25.48
N CYS A 365 27.21 -12.95 -24.22
CA CYS A 365 27.91 -13.58 -23.09
C CYS A 365 27.97 -15.12 -23.23
N ARG A 366 26.91 -15.76 -23.74
CA ARG A 366 26.90 -17.21 -24.00
C ARG A 366 27.86 -17.59 -25.13
N ILE A 367 27.91 -16.81 -26.19
CA ILE A 367 28.85 -17.03 -27.31
C ILE A 367 30.30 -16.90 -26.81
N ALA A 368 30.60 -15.85 -26.04
CA ALA A 368 31.93 -15.66 -25.46
C ALA A 368 32.32 -16.82 -24.53
N GLY A 369 31.41 -17.27 -23.66
CA GLY A 369 31.65 -18.40 -22.76
C GLY A 369 31.88 -19.72 -23.51
N ALA A 370 31.12 -19.98 -24.57
CA ALA A 370 31.30 -21.17 -25.40
C ALA A 370 32.66 -21.17 -26.12
N ALA A 371 33.06 -20.01 -26.67
CA ALA A 371 34.36 -19.86 -27.33
C ALA A 371 35.55 -19.93 -26.36
N ASP A 372 35.37 -19.56 -25.09
CA ASP A 372 36.45 -19.55 -24.10
C ASP A 372 37.03 -20.92 -23.82
N ALA A 373 36.26 -21.99 -24.01
CA ALA A 373 36.72 -23.37 -23.87
C ALA A 373 37.90 -23.70 -24.80
N ASP A 374 37.99 -23.02 -25.95
CA ASP A 374 39.03 -23.21 -26.96
C ASP A 374 40.21 -22.23 -26.80
N LEU A 375 40.14 -21.31 -25.83
CA LEU A 375 41.15 -20.26 -25.64
C LEU A 375 42.16 -20.62 -24.54
N PRO A 376 43.36 -20.00 -24.55
CA PRO A 376 44.36 -20.23 -23.50
C PRO A 376 43.81 -19.94 -22.10
N VAL A 377 44.09 -20.84 -21.16
CA VAL A 377 43.60 -20.78 -19.78
C VAL A 377 44.25 -19.62 -19.03
N ILE A 378 43.43 -18.68 -18.57
CA ILE A 378 43.87 -17.63 -17.65
C ILE A 378 43.99 -18.23 -16.25
N ARG A 379 45.22 -18.28 -15.73
CA ARG A 379 45.49 -18.75 -14.36
C ARG A 379 44.96 -17.73 -13.36
N THR A 380 44.05 -18.17 -12.49
CA THR A 380 43.54 -17.34 -11.38
C THR A 380 44.02 -17.92 -10.05
N ARG A 381 44.16 -17.09 -9.01
CA ARG A 381 44.50 -17.58 -7.66
C ARG A 381 43.36 -18.46 -7.14
N GLY A 382 43.54 -19.79 -7.17
CA GLY A 382 42.55 -20.78 -6.68
C GLY A 382 42.64 -22.14 -7.39
N ARG A 383 41.81 -23.11 -6.97
CA ARG A 383 41.73 -24.46 -7.57
C ARG A 383 40.81 -24.55 -8.80
N ALA A 384 40.15 -23.46 -9.20
CA ALA A 384 39.20 -23.46 -10.31
C ALA A 384 39.93 -23.45 -11.66
N HIS A 385 39.69 -24.47 -12.48
CA HIS A 385 40.22 -24.64 -13.83
C HIS A 385 39.04 -24.83 -14.80
N GLY A 386 39.19 -24.40 -16.06
CA GLY A 386 38.16 -24.52 -17.11
C GLY A 386 37.83 -23.19 -17.77
N ALA A 387 36.83 -23.14 -18.66
CA ALA A 387 36.42 -21.93 -19.38
C ALA A 387 35.92 -20.81 -18.44
N LEU A 388 35.99 -19.55 -18.89
CA LEU A 388 35.39 -18.40 -18.24
C LEU A 388 33.88 -18.34 -18.51
N SER A 389 33.14 -17.87 -17.51
CA SER A 389 31.82 -17.29 -17.70
C SER A 389 31.94 -15.79 -17.89
N TYR A 390 31.01 -15.20 -18.65
CA TYR A 390 31.04 -13.79 -19.01
C TYR A 390 29.78 -13.09 -18.50
N ARG A 391 29.95 -11.85 -18.05
CA ARG A 391 28.86 -10.92 -17.79
C ARG A 391 29.22 -9.57 -18.38
N LEU A 392 28.29 -8.98 -19.13
CA LEU A 392 28.38 -7.62 -19.62
C LEU A 392 27.26 -6.81 -18.96
N GLY A 393 27.62 -5.72 -18.31
CA GLY A 393 26.70 -4.78 -17.69
C GLY A 393 27.02 -3.34 -18.09
N ALA A 394 26.13 -2.41 -17.75
CA ALA A 394 26.35 -0.98 -17.90
C ALA A 394 26.01 -0.30 -16.57
N ASN A 395 26.88 0.57 -16.08
CA ASN A 395 26.64 1.36 -14.87
C ASN A 395 27.43 2.67 -14.92
N GLN A 396 27.10 3.61 -14.06
CA GLN A 396 27.91 4.82 -13.90
C GLN A 396 29.23 4.45 -13.20
N LEU A 397 30.36 4.74 -13.85
CA LEU A 397 31.70 4.52 -13.28
C LEU A 397 32.40 5.86 -13.07
N THR A 398 33.22 5.94 -12.02
CA THR A 398 34.04 7.13 -11.75
C THR A 398 35.23 7.19 -12.70
N GLY A 399 35.43 8.35 -13.34
CA GLY A 399 36.57 8.62 -14.24
C GLY A 399 36.25 8.39 -15.73
N ASP A 400 37.28 8.57 -16.57
CA ASP A 400 37.12 8.64 -18.03
C ASP A 400 37.31 7.28 -18.74
N SER A 401 37.33 6.18 -18.00
CA SER A 401 37.39 4.87 -18.64
C SER A 401 36.03 4.50 -19.25
N MET A 402 36.05 3.91 -20.45
CA MET A 402 34.84 3.49 -21.15
C MET A 402 34.23 2.20 -20.58
N PHE A 403 35.04 1.35 -19.93
CA PHE A 403 34.55 0.19 -19.17
C PHE A 403 35.58 -0.24 -18.11
N ASP A 404 35.13 -0.91 -17.06
CA ASP A 404 35.98 -1.63 -16.11
C ASP A 404 35.74 -3.15 -16.21
N LEU A 405 36.68 -3.94 -15.73
CA LEU A 405 36.58 -5.39 -15.69
C LEU A 405 37.04 -5.97 -14.34
N THR A 406 36.39 -7.04 -13.93
CA THR A 406 36.81 -7.86 -12.79
C THR A 406 36.78 -9.34 -13.17
N LEU A 407 37.81 -10.07 -12.76
CA LEU A 407 37.87 -11.53 -12.93
C LEU A 407 37.87 -12.20 -11.55
N ARG A 408 36.74 -12.79 -11.15
CA ARG A 408 36.59 -13.49 -9.87
C ARG A 408 35.92 -14.83 -10.09
N GLN A 409 36.48 -15.91 -9.51
CA GLN A 409 35.89 -17.26 -9.56
C GLN A 409 35.50 -17.70 -11.00
N ARG A 410 36.37 -17.45 -11.99
CA ARG A 410 36.13 -17.73 -13.42
C ARG A 410 35.00 -16.91 -14.07
N LEU A 411 34.44 -15.92 -13.39
CA LEU A 411 33.53 -14.94 -13.99
C LEU A 411 34.32 -13.70 -14.40
N LEU A 412 34.39 -13.42 -15.70
CA LEU A 412 34.83 -12.13 -16.23
C LEU A 412 33.61 -11.21 -16.32
N ASN A 413 33.54 -10.25 -15.41
CA ASN A 413 32.49 -9.25 -15.36
C ASN A 413 33.00 -7.93 -15.94
N VAL A 414 32.39 -7.48 -17.03
CA VAL A 414 32.71 -6.25 -17.74
C VAL A 414 31.58 -5.26 -17.50
N THR A 415 31.91 -4.07 -16.98
CA THR A 415 30.94 -3.01 -16.69
C THR A 415 31.28 -1.80 -17.56
N MET A 416 30.42 -1.47 -18.51
CA MET A 416 30.58 -0.27 -19.33
C MET A 416 30.19 0.97 -18.56
N ASN A 417 30.93 2.05 -18.75
CA ASN A 417 30.66 3.34 -18.13
C ASN A 417 29.58 4.09 -18.91
N THR A 418 28.40 4.27 -18.32
CA THR A 418 27.29 4.98 -18.96
C THR A 418 27.53 6.49 -19.14
N ASP A 419 28.47 7.08 -18.38
CA ASP A 419 28.83 8.49 -18.48
C ASP A 419 29.89 8.77 -19.54
N HIS A 420 30.60 7.74 -20.00
CA HIS A 420 31.63 7.92 -21.02
C HIS A 420 30.98 8.23 -22.39
N PRO A 421 31.45 9.24 -23.15
CA PRO A 421 30.87 9.61 -24.46
C PRO A 421 30.77 8.44 -25.44
N GLY A 422 31.72 7.50 -25.38
CA GLY A 422 31.74 6.29 -26.19
C GLY A 422 30.55 5.34 -25.95
N TYR A 423 30.00 5.27 -24.74
CA TYR A 423 28.81 4.44 -24.50
C TYR A 423 27.61 5.01 -25.27
N ALA A 424 27.39 6.32 -25.19
CA ALA A 424 26.34 6.99 -25.95
C ALA A 424 26.55 6.87 -27.46
N ALA A 425 27.79 7.05 -27.95
CA ALA A 425 28.10 6.97 -29.38
C ALA A 425 27.86 5.57 -29.97
N LEU A 426 28.14 4.52 -29.21
CA LEU A 426 28.04 3.14 -29.70
C LEU A 426 26.67 2.51 -29.44
N TYR A 427 26.15 2.62 -28.21
CA TYR A 427 24.97 1.87 -27.79
C TYR A 427 23.66 2.62 -28.01
N ARG A 428 23.66 3.97 -28.02
CA ARG A 428 22.42 4.74 -28.29
C ARG A 428 21.87 4.50 -29.70
N PRO A 429 22.67 4.54 -30.79
CA PRO A 429 22.16 4.25 -32.13
C PRO A 429 21.61 2.81 -32.25
N LEU A 430 22.29 1.86 -31.61
CA LEU A 430 21.85 0.46 -31.60
C LEU A 430 20.56 0.26 -30.81
N GLN A 431 20.27 1.09 -29.81
CA GLN A 431 18.99 1.08 -29.10
C GLN A 431 17.86 1.64 -29.96
N GLU A 432 18.11 2.72 -30.70
CA GLU A 432 17.13 3.35 -31.59
C GLU A 432 16.72 2.45 -32.76
N MET A 433 17.66 1.65 -33.28
CA MET A 433 17.41 0.68 -34.35
C MET A 433 16.65 -0.59 -33.91
N GLY A 434 16.42 -0.78 -32.60
CA GLY A 434 15.72 -1.94 -32.05
C GLY A 434 16.34 -3.28 -32.48
N ASP A 435 15.51 -4.25 -32.83
CA ASP A 435 15.94 -5.62 -33.17
C ASP A 435 16.78 -5.69 -34.45
N ALA A 436 16.65 -4.72 -35.37
CA ALA A 436 17.44 -4.67 -36.60
C ALA A 436 18.95 -4.49 -36.32
N ALA A 437 19.31 -3.94 -35.17
CA ALA A 437 20.69 -3.79 -34.74
C ALA A 437 21.25 -5.02 -33.99
N ALA A 438 20.47 -6.08 -33.77
CA ALA A 438 20.90 -7.22 -32.96
C ALA A 438 22.22 -7.88 -33.43
N PRO A 439 22.49 -8.08 -34.74
CA PRO A 439 23.77 -8.62 -35.19
C PRO A 439 24.95 -7.69 -34.91
N VAL A 440 24.77 -6.38 -35.16
CA VAL A 440 25.81 -5.36 -34.94
C VAL A 440 26.10 -5.22 -33.45
N ARG A 441 25.06 -5.22 -32.61
CA ARG A 441 25.19 -5.21 -31.15
C ARG A 441 25.95 -6.44 -30.66
N THR A 442 25.59 -7.63 -31.15
CA THR A 442 26.29 -8.87 -30.79
C THR A 442 27.77 -8.80 -31.14
N ALA A 443 28.11 -8.30 -32.34
CA ALA A 443 29.50 -8.11 -32.75
C ALA A 443 30.25 -7.12 -31.86
N LEU A 444 29.62 -5.99 -31.50
CA LEU A 444 30.20 -4.99 -30.60
C LEU A 444 30.42 -5.54 -29.18
N ASP A 445 29.43 -6.24 -28.62
CA ASP A 445 29.54 -6.87 -27.30
C ASP A 445 30.68 -7.89 -27.28
N LEU A 446 30.79 -8.74 -28.32
CA LEU A 446 31.87 -9.71 -28.44
C LEU A 446 33.24 -9.04 -28.62
N LEU A 447 33.31 -7.90 -29.31
CA LEU A 447 34.53 -7.09 -29.39
C LEU A 447 34.95 -6.61 -28.00
N LEU A 448 34.03 -6.06 -27.20
CA LEU A 448 34.34 -5.61 -25.83
C LEU A 448 34.72 -6.78 -24.92
N LEU A 449 33.97 -7.88 -24.95
CA LEU A 449 34.24 -9.06 -24.14
C LEU A 449 35.59 -9.70 -24.49
N SER A 450 35.92 -9.80 -25.78
CA SER A 450 37.23 -10.33 -26.22
C SER A 450 38.38 -9.40 -25.86
N PHE A 451 38.19 -8.08 -25.92
CA PHE A 451 39.18 -7.11 -25.47
C PHE A 451 39.41 -7.21 -23.96
N ALA A 452 38.35 -7.21 -23.16
CA ALA A 452 38.43 -7.38 -21.71
C ALA A 452 39.08 -8.72 -21.32
N ARG A 453 38.77 -9.80 -22.04
CA ARG A 453 39.42 -11.11 -21.83
C ARG A 453 40.92 -11.05 -22.10
N SER A 454 41.32 -10.37 -23.17
CA SER A 454 42.73 -10.23 -23.55
C SER A 454 43.52 -9.47 -22.49
N ILE A 455 42.93 -8.40 -21.94
CA ILE A 455 43.50 -7.66 -20.82
C ILE A 455 43.65 -8.57 -19.59
N ALA A 456 42.60 -9.32 -19.24
CA ALA A 456 42.67 -10.27 -18.12
C ALA A 456 43.72 -11.37 -18.33
N ALA A 457 43.94 -11.81 -19.58
CA ALA A 457 44.92 -12.83 -19.92
C ALA A 457 46.37 -12.33 -19.85
N ALA A 458 46.60 -11.03 -20.08
CA ALA A 458 47.92 -10.41 -19.99
C ALA A 458 48.51 -10.46 -18.57
N GLY A 459 47.70 -10.79 -17.55
CA GLY A 459 48.18 -11.00 -16.17
C GLY A 459 48.70 -9.74 -15.49
N ALA A 460 48.36 -8.57 -16.04
CA ALA A 460 48.72 -7.25 -15.51
C ALA A 460 48.13 -7.06 -14.09
N HIS A 461 48.83 -6.34 -13.21
CA HIS A 461 48.25 -5.98 -11.92
C HIS A 461 47.00 -5.12 -12.14
N GLU A 462 46.10 -5.11 -11.15
CA GLU A 462 44.83 -4.35 -11.26
C GLU A 462 45.03 -2.86 -11.58
N GLU A 463 46.13 -2.27 -11.09
CA GLU A 463 46.53 -0.90 -11.42
C GLU A 463 47.01 -0.73 -12.87
N ASP A 464 47.73 -1.72 -13.41
CA ASP A 464 48.33 -1.66 -14.74
C ASP A 464 47.25 -1.63 -15.83
N TYR A 465 46.27 -2.54 -15.75
CA TYR A 465 45.21 -2.56 -16.76
C TYR A 465 44.21 -1.43 -16.60
N ARG A 466 43.98 -0.93 -15.38
CA ARG A 466 43.13 0.25 -15.17
C ARG A 466 43.74 1.49 -15.80
N THR A 467 45.06 1.65 -15.70
CA THR A 467 45.78 2.72 -16.40
C THR A 467 45.57 2.63 -17.90
N LEU A 468 45.74 1.43 -18.48
CA LEU A 468 45.50 1.20 -19.91
C LEU A 468 44.06 1.53 -20.32
N LEU A 469 43.06 1.07 -19.55
CA LEU A 469 41.64 1.32 -19.82
C LEU A 469 41.26 2.78 -19.67
N LEU A 470 41.91 3.51 -18.77
CA LEU A 470 41.74 4.96 -18.62
C LEU A 470 42.35 5.70 -19.81
N GLU A 471 43.61 5.45 -20.16
CA GLU A 471 44.28 6.10 -21.28
C GLU A 471 43.55 5.84 -22.61
N TRP A 472 43.16 4.58 -22.86
CA TRP A 472 42.38 4.22 -24.03
C TRP A 472 41.01 4.91 -24.03
N GLY A 473 40.29 4.89 -22.90
CA GLY A 473 38.99 5.54 -22.74
C GLY A 473 39.06 7.04 -23.02
N THR A 474 39.94 7.77 -22.32
CA THR A 474 40.15 9.21 -22.52
C THR A 474 40.54 9.53 -23.97
N THR A 475 41.42 8.73 -24.58
CA THR A 475 41.82 8.92 -25.98
C THR A 475 40.62 8.77 -26.92
N TYR A 476 39.83 7.71 -26.73
CA TYR A 476 38.64 7.45 -27.52
C TYR A 476 37.58 8.54 -27.34
N GLY A 477 37.34 8.99 -26.11
CA GLY A 477 36.46 10.13 -25.81
C GLY A 477 36.85 11.40 -26.56
N ARG A 478 38.14 11.77 -26.54
CA ARG A 478 38.64 12.95 -27.29
C ARG A 478 38.51 12.80 -28.80
N MET A 479 38.67 11.59 -29.34
CA MET A 479 38.46 11.33 -30.77
C MET A 479 36.99 11.52 -31.15
N LEU A 480 36.06 11.09 -30.30
CA LEU A 480 34.62 11.29 -30.51
C LEU A 480 34.22 12.76 -30.45
N GLU A 481 34.86 13.58 -29.62
CA GLU A 481 34.63 15.04 -29.61
C GLU A 481 35.01 15.73 -30.93
N LYS A 482 35.78 15.05 -31.80
CA LYS A 482 36.21 15.54 -33.11
C LYS A 482 35.46 14.91 -34.29
N SER A 483 34.70 13.83 -34.07
CA SER A 483 33.86 13.17 -35.08
C SER A 483 32.49 13.82 -35.15
#